data_AF-S9R6Q1-F1
#
_entry.id   AF-S9R6Q1-F1
#
_cell.length_a   1.000
_cell.length_b   1.000
_cell.length_c   1.000
_cell.angle_alpha   90.00
_cell.angle_beta   90.00
_cell.angle_gamma   90.00
#
_symmetry.space_group_name_H-M   'P 1'
#
loop_
_entity.id
_entity.type
_entity.pdbx_description
1 polymer ?
#
loop_
_entity_poly.entity_id
_entity_poly.type
_entity_poly.pdbx_seq_one_letter_code
_entity_poly.pdbx_strand_id
1 'polypeptide(L)'
;MDPLRIKTRLGAGLLSFPVTHFDADGAFAPDSYKAHVEWLSGFGAPVLFAAGGTGEFFSLRPDEIPAIIAAAKEAAGPSAIVSGCGYGTEIAVEIARAAERAGADGLLLLPHYLIDAPQEGCSIMSDVSVRQPVWGSWSTTATMPSFSRRPSNGSARSAPISSASRTVPATCPSSAGSRPASGTG
;
A
#
# COMPACT_ATOMS: atom_id res chain seq x y z
N MET A 1 3.79 15.82 -7.33
CA MET A 1 4.79 15.60 -8.40
C MET A 1 4.10 15.06 -9.65
N ASP A 2 4.67 15.18 -10.86
CA ASP A 2 4.09 14.56 -12.06
C ASP A 2 4.12 13.01 -11.99
N PRO A 3 3.06 12.29 -12.42
CA PRO A 3 2.99 10.83 -12.39
C PRO A 3 4.13 10.09 -13.09
N LEU A 4 4.65 10.59 -14.22
CA LEU A 4 5.77 9.95 -14.92
C LEU A 4 7.06 10.13 -14.13
N ARG A 5 7.23 11.28 -13.48
CA ARG A 5 8.41 11.56 -12.67
C ARG A 5 8.50 10.64 -11.45
N ILE A 6 7.39 10.43 -10.72
CA ILE A 6 7.42 9.48 -9.59
C ILE A 6 7.70 8.05 -10.07
N LYS A 7 7.14 7.65 -11.23
CA LYS A 7 7.33 6.33 -11.83
C LYS A 7 8.81 6.05 -12.06
N THR A 8 9.52 7.03 -12.61
CA THR A 8 10.98 6.94 -12.79
C THR A 8 11.71 6.78 -11.46
N ARG A 9 11.32 7.51 -10.41
CA ARG A 9 11.99 7.42 -9.10
C ARG A 9 11.81 6.06 -8.41
N LEU A 10 10.66 5.40 -8.59
CA LEU A 10 10.44 4.07 -7.99
C LEU A 10 11.31 2.99 -8.60
N GLY A 11 11.67 3.14 -9.88
CA GLY A 11 12.59 2.23 -10.56
C GLY A 11 14.06 2.58 -10.36
N ALA A 12 14.38 3.65 -9.61
CA ALA A 12 15.73 4.21 -9.54
C ALA A 12 16.58 3.67 -8.40
N GLY A 13 16.04 2.83 -7.50
CA GLY A 13 16.80 2.32 -6.36
C GLY A 13 15.94 1.66 -5.29
N LEU A 14 16.53 1.51 -4.09
CA LEU A 14 15.88 0.88 -2.94
C LEU A 14 14.77 1.77 -2.37
N LEU A 15 13.60 1.17 -2.14
CA LEU A 15 12.45 1.84 -1.55
C LEU A 15 12.51 1.72 -0.03
N SER A 16 12.23 2.80 0.69
CA SER A 16 12.24 2.81 2.15
C SER A 16 10.84 2.99 2.72
N PHE A 17 10.51 2.20 3.75
CA PHE A 17 9.22 2.18 4.43
C PHE A 17 9.46 2.48 5.92
N PRO A 18 9.61 3.77 6.31
CA PRO A 18 9.86 4.15 7.70
C PRO A 18 8.73 3.70 8.62
N VAL A 19 9.09 3.24 9.82
CA VAL A 19 8.14 3.05 10.92
C VAL A 19 7.60 4.40 11.38
N THR A 20 6.32 4.47 11.75
CA THR A 20 5.74 5.67 12.36
C THR A 20 6.15 5.71 13.83
N HIS A 21 6.65 6.84 14.31
CA HIS A 21 7.09 6.95 15.69
C HIS A 21 5.93 7.44 16.57
N PHE A 22 5.80 6.85 17.75
CA PHE A 22 4.83 7.24 18.76
C PHE A 22 5.53 7.62 20.06
N ASP A 23 4.92 8.52 20.83
CA ASP A 23 5.37 8.87 22.18
C ASP A 23 4.82 7.89 23.23
N ALA A 24 5.09 8.17 24.51
CA ALA A 24 4.67 7.32 25.62
C ALA A 24 3.14 7.25 25.79
N ASP A 25 2.41 8.23 25.26
CA ASP A 25 0.94 8.29 25.28
C ASP A 25 0.33 7.64 24.02
N GLY A 26 1.17 7.16 23.11
CA GLY A 26 0.76 6.55 21.84
C GLY A 26 0.39 7.56 20.76
N ALA A 27 0.67 8.85 20.96
CA ALA A 27 0.45 9.87 19.95
C ALA A 27 1.65 9.95 18.98
N PHE A 28 1.41 10.41 17.75
CA PHE A 28 2.47 10.59 16.76
C PHE A 28 3.58 11.51 17.29
N ALA A 29 4.83 11.06 17.22
CA ALA A 29 6.02 11.78 17.69
C ALA A 29 6.79 12.42 16.51
N PRO A 30 6.44 13.66 16.08
CA PRO A 30 6.93 14.24 14.84
C PRO A 30 8.44 14.45 14.81
N ASP A 31 9.05 14.95 15.88
CA ASP A 31 10.48 15.29 15.88
C ASP A 31 11.36 14.04 15.78
N SER A 32 10.99 12.99 16.50
CA SER A 32 11.66 11.69 16.44
C SER A 32 11.53 11.07 15.04
N TYR A 33 10.33 11.15 14.46
CA TYR A 33 10.06 10.64 13.11
C TYR A 33 10.85 11.42 12.04
N LYS A 34 10.89 12.75 12.12
CA LYS A 34 11.67 13.60 11.19
C LYS A 34 13.15 13.27 11.23
N ALA A 35 13.74 13.14 12.43
CA ALA A 35 15.15 12.77 12.57
C ALA A 35 15.46 11.41 11.94
N HIS A 36 14.56 10.43 12.10
CA HIS A 36 14.69 9.13 11.46
C HIS A 36 14.56 9.20 9.93
N VAL A 37 13.60 9.97 9.41
CA VAL A 37 13.44 10.19 7.97
C VAL A 37 14.65 10.88 7.36
N GLU A 38 15.20 11.91 8.00
CA GLU A 38 16.41 12.61 7.56
C GLU A 38 17.61 11.64 7.49
N TRP A 39 17.78 10.82 8.52
CA TRP A 39 18.80 9.77 8.54
C TRP A 39 18.63 8.76 7.39
N LEU A 40 17.41 8.28 7.16
CA LEU A 40 17.09 7.36 6.04
C LEU A 40 17.37 8.00 4.67
N SER A 41 17.03 9.27 4.50
CA SER A 41 17.30 10.02 3.27
C SER A 41 18.79 10.15 2.97
N GLY A 42 19.65 10.14 3.99
CA GLY A 42 21.11 10.10 3.84
C GLY A 42 21.66 8.89 3.09
N PHE A 43 20.91 7.78 3.00
CA PHE A 43 21.31 6.56 2.27
C PHE A 43 20.88 6.57 0.80
N GLY A 44 20.29 7.65 0.29
CA GLY A 44 19.97 7.80 -1.14
C GLY A 44 18.73 7.04 -1.60
N ALA A 45 17.81 6.69 -0.71
CA ALA A 45 16.52 6.10 -1.09
C ALA A 45 15.71 7.09 -1.96
N PRO A 46 15.40 6.78 -3.25
CA PRO A 46 14.72 7.73 -4.13
C PRO A 46 13.26 8.00 -3.73
N VAL A 47 12.64 7.08 -2.99
CA VAL A 47 11.24 7.14 -2.54
C VAL A 47 11.11 6.58 -1.12
N LEU A 48 10.38 7.29 -0.28
CA LEU A 48 9.97 6.92 1.07
C LEU A 48 8.45 6.73 1.12
N PHE A 49 8.00 5.67 1.78
CA PHE A 49 6.60 5.33 1.96
C PHE A 49 6.15 5.68 3.37
N ALA A 50 5.64 6.90 3.55
CA ALA A 50 5.13 7.38 4.84
C ALA A 50 3.75 6.76 5.13
N ALA A 51 3.48 6.43 6.40
CA ALA A 51 2.25 5.78 6.82
C ALA A 51 1.89 4.56 5.93
N GLY A 52 2.89 3.78 5.51
CA GLY A 52 2.70 2.53 4.77
C GLY A 52 2.40 1.35 5.71
N GLY A 53 2.44 0.12 5.20
CA GLY A 53 2.26 -1.08 6.03
C GLY A 53 3.25 -1.17 7.21
N THR A 54 4.55 -0.98 6.96
CA THR A 54 5.59 -0.90 8.01
C THR A 54 5.43 0.31 8.91
N GLY A 55 4.83 1.39 8.40
CA GLY A 55 4.47 2.58 9.17
C GLY A 55 3.14 2.44 9.93
N GLU A 56 2.66 1.21 10.10
CA GLU A 56 1.45 0.88 10.86
C GLU A 56 0.18 1.56 10.35
N PHE A 57 0.03 1.75 9.03
CA PHE A 57 -1.16 2.33 8.41
C PHE A 57 -2.50 1.81 8.99
N PHE A 58 -2.57 0.50 9.24
CA PHE A 58 -3.75 -0.18 9.76
C PHE A 58 -4.07 0.11 11.24
N SER A 59 -3.17 0.78 11.96
CA SER A 59 -3.34 1.22 13.35
C SER A 59 -3.58 2.72 13.47
N LEU A 60 -3.40 3.49 12.38
CA LEU A 60 -3.53 4.94 12.38
C LEU A 60 -4.98 5.37 12.17
N ARG A 61 -5.38 6.44 12.86
CA ARG A 61 -6.61 7.16 12.52
C ARG A 61 -6.40 7.92 11.19
N PRO A 62 -7.44 8.05 10.34
CA PRO A 62 -7.32 8.80 9.09
C PRO A 62 -6.83 10.25 9.24
N ASP A 63 -7.10 10.89 10.38
CA ASP A 63 -6.71 12.26 10.68
C ASP A 63 -5.23 12.42 11.10
N GLU A 64 -4.55 11.33 11.46
CA GLU A 64 -3.12 11.32 11.82
C GLU A 64 -2.21 11.28 10.58
N ILE A 65 -2.69 10.64 9.50
CA ILE A 65 -1.93 10.41 8.26
C ILE A 65 -1.36 11.71 7.67
N PRO A 66 -2.12 12.83 7.55
CA PRO A 66 -1.59 14.08 6.99
C PRO A 66 -0.40 14.65 7.76
N ALA A 67 -0.39 14.54 9.10
CA ALA A 67 0.70 15.04 9.92
C ALA A 67 1.98 14.21 9.71
N ILE A 68 1.85 12.89 9.57
CA ILE A 68 2.96 11.98 9.28
C ILE A 68 3.55 12.27 7.90
N ILE A 69 2.71 12.50 6.89
CA ILE A 69 3.14 12.87 5.53
C ILE A 69 3.89 14.20 5.56
N ALA A 70 3.33 15.21 6.22
CA ALA A 70 3.92 16.54 6.29
C ALA A 70 5.30 16.48 6.97
N ALA A 71 5.42 15.75 8.07
CA ALA A 71 6.69 15.53 8.76
C ALA A 71 7.71 14.80 7.88
N ALA A 72 7.30 13.75 7.16
CA ALA A 72 8.18 13.07 6.21
C ALA A 72 8.63 14.02 5.09
N LYS A 73 7.71 14.83 4.56
CA LYS A 73 8.00 15.76 3.45
C LYS A 73 8.98 16.84 3.84
N GLU A 74 8.91 17.33 5.08
CA GLU A 74 9.83 18.30 5.65
C GLU A 74 11.26 17.73 5.78
N ALA A 75 11.38 16.47 6.22
CA ALA A 75 12.68 15.85 6.51
C ALA A 75 13.32 15.08 5.34
N ALA A 76 12.55 14.67 4.33
CA ALA A 76 13.02 13.74 3.30
C ALA A 76 14.00 14.33 2.27
N GLY A 77 14.19 15.64 2.25
CA GLY A 77 15.07 16.31 1.28
C GLY A 77 14.66 16.00 -0.17
N PRO A 78 15.55 15.42 -1.00
CA PRO A 78 15.26 15.17 -2.40
C PRO A 78 14.33 13.96 -2.64
N SER A 79 14.14 13.09 -1.65
CA SER A 79 13.37 11.86 -1.79
C SER A 79 11.87 12.14 -1.97
N ALA A 80 11.21 11.37 -2.82
CA ALA A 80 9.77 11.51 -3.00
C ALA A 80 9.02 10.80 -1.86
N ILE A 81 7.87 11.35 -1.47
CA ILE A 81 7.01 10.78 -0.41
C ILE A 81 5.78 10.14 -1.04
N VAL A 82 5.58 8.86 -0.80
CA VAL A 82 4.35 8.14 -1.14
C VAL A 82 3.60 7.84 0.16
N SER A 83 2.30 8.14 0.23
CA SER A 83 1.48 7.84 1.41
C SER A 83 0.82 6.48 1.28
N GLY A 84 0.69 5.73 2.38
CA GLY A 84 -0.31 4.66 2.46
C GLY A 84 -1.74 5.21 2.33
N CYS A 85 -2.62 4.40 1.75
CA CYS A 85 -4.04 4.66 1.53
C CYS A 85 -4.77 3.32 1.47
N GLY A 86 -6.02 3.20 1.91
CA GLY A 86 -6.72 1.92 1.96
C GLY A 86 -8.06 2.00 2.68
N TYR A 87 -8.54 0.86 3.18
CA TYR A 87 -9.89 0.64 3.73
C TYR A 87 -10.97 0.54 2.64
N GLY A 88 -12.24 0.81 2.98
CA GLY A 88 -13.33 0.89 2.01
C GLY A 88 -13.19 2.14 1.12
N THR A 89 -13.85 2.14 -0.05
CA THR A 89 -13.66 3.14 -1.11
C THR A 89 -13.79 4.58 -0.62
N GLU A 90 -14.84 4.91 0.14
CA GLU A 90 -15.06 6.28 0.61
C GLU A 90 -13.96 6.76 1.57
N ILE A 91 -13.56 5.89 2.51
CA ILE A 91 -12.45 6.18 3.44
C ILE A 91 -11.14 6.33 2.67
N ALA A 92 -10.90 5.46 1.69
CA ALA A 92 -9.71 5.53 0.84
C ALA A 92 -9.68 6.87 0.07
N VAL A 93 -10.81 7.35 -0.47
CA VAL A 93 -10.91 8.65 -1.15
C VAL A 93 -10.62 9.81 -0.19
N GLU A 94 -11.14 9.75 1.04
CA GLU A 94 -10.87 10.77 2.06
C GLU A 94 -9.38 10.85 2.42
N ILE A 95 -8.76 9.70 2.71
CA ILE A 95 -7.32 9.59 3.00
C ILE A 95 -6.51 10.07 1.81
N ALA A 96 -6.84 9.63 0.60
CA ALA A 96 -6.14 10.01 -0.64
C ALA A 96 -6.13 11.53 -0.85
N ARG A 97 -7.28 12.18 -0.66
CA ARG A 97 -7.40 13.66 -0.77
C ARG A 97 -6.64 14.36 0.34
N ALA A 98 -6.66 13.84 1.56
CA ALA A 98 -5.92 14.41 2.68
C ALA A 98 -4.41 14.29 2.48
N ALA A 99 -3.94 13.15 1.99
CA ALA A 99 -2.54 12.90 1.64
C ALA A 99 -2.04 13.83 0.52
N GLU A 100 -2.85 14.04 -0.51
CA GLU A 100 -2.56 15.01 -1.57
C GLU A 100 -2.40 16.43 -1.01
N ARG A 101 -3.33 16.88 -0.15
CA ARG A 101 -3.24 18.20 0.50
C ARG A 101 -2.01 18.34 1.39
N ALA A 102 -1.58 17.24 2.04
CA ALA A 102 -0.38 17.19 2.85
C ALA A 102 0.93 17.17 2.02
N GLY A 103 0.83 17.10 0.69
CA GLY A 103 1.99 17.18 -0.20
C GLY A 103 2.63 15.84 -0.57
N ALA A 104 1.90 14.72 -0.42
CA ALA A 104 2.35 13.43 -0.95
C ALA A 104 2.57 13.51 -2.47
N ASP A 105 3.61 12.85 -2.96
CA ASP A 105 3.95 12.74 -4.38
C ASP A 105 3.25 11.58 -5.09
N GLY A 106 2.61 10.69 -4.32
CA GLY A 106 1.89 9.52 -4.78
C GLY A 106 1.21 8.79 -3.63
N LEU A 107 0.41 7.78 -3.98
CA LEU A 107 -0.28 6.91 -3.04
C LEU A 107 0.12 5.45 -3.25
N LEU A 108 0.30 4.73 -2.15
CA LEU A 108 0.33 3.28 -2.07
C LEU A 108 -1.05 2.83 -1.58
N LEU A 109 -1.84 2.26 -2.48
CA LEU A 109 -3.18 1.76 -2.18
C LEU A 109 -3.08 0.32 -1.68
N LEU A 110 -3.33 0.14 -0.40
CA LEU A 110 -3.44 -1.15 0.28
C LEU A 110 -4.82 -1.76 -0.01
N PRO A 111 -4.96 -3.11 0.07
CA PRO A 111 -6.23 -3.79 -0.14
C PRO A 111 -7.34 -3.27 0.78
N HIS A 112 -8.58 -3.40 0.31
CA HIS A 112 -9.75 -3.19 1.17
C HIS A 112 -9.77 -4.23 2.29
N TYR A 113 -10.35 -3.85 3.42
CA TYR A 113 -10.33 -4.66 4.62
C TYR A 113 -11.35 -5.81 4.55
N LEU A 114 -10.95 -6.96 5.11
CA LEU A 114 -11.77 -8.13 5.48
C LEU A 114 -12.35 -8.99 4.36
N ILE A 115 -12.92 -8.40 3.32
CA ILE A 115 -13.67 -9.16 2.31
C ILE A 115 -12.81 -9.57 1.12
N ASP A 116 -13.14 -10.71 0.52
CA ASP A 116 -12.75 -10.99 -0.85
C ASP A 116 -13.72 -10.24 -1.78
N ALA A 117 -13.18 -9.55 -2.78
CA ALA A 117 -13.99 -8.88 -3.80
C ALA A 117 -13.80 -9.55 -5.17
N PRO A 118 -14.88 -9.66 -5.98
CA PRO A 118 -14.73 -10.00 -7.38
C PRO A 118 -13.90 -8.92 -8.09
N GLN A 119 -13.33 -9.26 -9.24
CA GLN A 119 -12.43 -8.38 -9.98
C GLN A 119 -13.03 -6.99 -10.28
N GLU A 120 -14.32 -6.94 -10.59
CA GLU A 120 -15.06 -5.69 -10.80
C GLU A 120 -15.08 -4.82 -9.54
N GLY A 121 -15.22 -5.43 -8.36
CA GLY A 121 -15.14 -4.77 -7.06
C GLY A 121 -13.72 -4.34 -6.65
N CYS A 122 -12.67 -4.98 -7.16
CA CYS A 122 -11.30 -4.47 -6.98
C CYS A 122 -11.01 -3.27 -7.89
N SER A 123 -11.65 -3.20 -9.06
CA SER A 123 -11.44 -2.11 -10.02
C SER A 123 -11.96 -0.77 -9.51
N ILE A 124 -13.06 -0.75 -8.75
CA ILE A 124 -13.60 0.49 -8.14
C ILE A 124 -12.63 1.11 -7.13
N MET A 125 -11.78 0.31 -6.48
CA MET A 125 -10.74 0.79 -5.59
C MET A 125 -9.60 1.45 -6.39
N SER A 126 -9.34 0.96 -7.61
CA SER A 126 -8.38 1.60 -8.52
C SER A 126 -8.87 2.96 -9.04
N ASP A 127 -10.18 3.23 -8.93
CA ASP A 127 -10.81 4.52 -9.22
C ASP A 127 -10.76 5.50 -8.05
N VAL A 128 -9.99 5.21 -6.98
CA VAL A 128 -9.48 6.23 -6.04
C VAL A 128 -8.49 7.12 -6.80
N SER A 129 -9.01 7.85 -7.78
CA SER A 129 -8.30 8.70 -8.71
C SER A 129 -8.32 10.12 -8.15
N VAL A 130 -7.31 10.43 -7.35
CA VAL A 130 -6.88 11.81 -7.10
C VAL A 130 -5.84 12.21 -8.15
N ARG A 131 -5.44 13.48 -8.24
CA ARG A 131 -4.42 13.90 -9.24
C ARG A 131 -3.05 13.25 -8.98
N GLN A 132 -2.90 12.52 -7.88
CA GLN A 132 -1.70 11.79 -7.54
C GLN A 132 -1.64 10.39 -8.19
N PRO A 133 -0.44 9.92 -8.54
CA PRO A 133 -0.18 8.56 -9.01
C PRO A 133 -0.45 7.52 -7.91
N VAL A 134 -1.08 6.38 -8.25
CA VAL A 134 -1.54 5.35 -7.29
C VAL A 134 -0.99 3.96 -7.61
N TRP A 135 -0.20 3.36 -6.71
CA TRP A 135 0.32 1.99 -6.84
C TRP A 135 -0.39 1.02 -5.90
N GLY A 136 -0.82 -0.13 -6.41
CA GLY A 136 -1.45 -1.17 -5.59
C GLY A 136 -0.42 -2.06 -4.89
N SER A 137 -0.67 -2.36 -3.62
CA SER A 137 -0.02 -3.47 -2.90
C SER A 137 -0.96 -4.68 -2.87
N TRP A 138 -0.44 -5.86 -3.19
CA TRP A 138 -1.18 -7.13 -3.11
C TRP A 138 -0.47 -8.03 -2.09
N SER A 139 -1.16 -8.37 -1.00
CA SER A 139 -0.73 -9.38 -0.01
C SER A 139 -1.68 -10.57 -0.06
N THR A 140 -1.28 -11.71 0.51
CA THR A 140 -1.82 -13.07 0.30
C THR A 140 -3.35 -13.23 0.39
N THR A 141 -4.06 -12.33 1.08
CA THR A 141 -5.53 -12.34 1.16
C THR A 141 -6.19 -11.79 -0.11
N ALA A 142 -5.52 -10.91 -0.86
CA ALA A 142 -6.01 -10.39 -2.13
C ALA A 142 -5.37 -11.17 -3.29
N THR A 143 -6.14 -12.05 -3.93
CA THR A 143 -5.71 -12.77 -5.13
C THR A 143 -5.24 -11.78 -6.21
N MET A 144 -4.04 -11.98 -6.78
CA MET A 144 -3.51 -11.15 -7.87
C MET A 144 -4.46 -11.16 -9.07
N PRO A 145 -5.01 -10.01 -9.48
CA PRO A 145 -5.78 -9.94 -10.71
C PRO A 145 -4.94 -10.11 -11.96
N SER A 146 -5.44 -10.84 -12.95
CA SER A 146 -5.00 -10.69 -14.34
C SER A 146 -5.55 -9.37 -14.88
N PHE A 147 -4.72 -8.32 -14.89
CA PHE A 147 -5.12 -7.03 -15.44
C PHE A 147 -5.10 -7.09 -16.97
N SER A 148 -6.26 -7.30 -17.60
CA SER A 148 -6.43 -6.90 -19.00
C SER A 148 -6.49 -5.36 -19.03
N ARG A 149 -5.72 -4.76 -19.95
CA ARG A 149 -5.62 -3.30 -20.09
C ARG A 149 -7.00 -2.72 -20.43
N ARG A 150 -7.78 -2.31 -19.44
CA ARG A 150 -8.77 -1.25 -19.64
C ARG A 150 -8.02 0.07 -19.82
N PRO A 151 -8.40 0.92 -20.78
CA PRO A 151 -7.86 2.27 -20.87
C PRO A 151 -8.30 3.03 -19.61
N SER A 152 -7.40 3.18 -18.64
CA SER A 152 -7.61 4.05 -17.49
C SER A 152 -7.55 5.51 -17.94
N ASN A 153 -8.40 6.36 -17.38
CA ASN A 153 -8.30 7.81 -17.52
C ASN A 153 -6.99 8.29 -16.86
N GLY A 154 -5.89 8.27 -17.63
CA GLY A 154 -4.67 9.07 -17.44
C GLY A 154 -3.76 8.82 -16.21
N SER A 155 -4.30 8.58 -15.01
CA SER A 155 -3.57 8.66 -13.74
C SER A 155 -3.30 7.32 -13.05
N ALA A 156 -4.19 6.33 -13.18
CA ALA A 156 -4.04 5.03 -12.52
C ALA A 156 -3.14 4.08 -13.35
N ARG A 157 -1.95 3.75 -12.81
CA ARG A 157 -1.01 2.80 -13.42
C ARG A 157 -0.39 1.89 -12.36
N SER A 158 -1.02 0.77 -12.05
CA SER A 158 -0.55 -0.20 -11.06
C SER A 158 0.73 -0.93 -11.50
N ALA A 159 1.74 -1.00 -10.63
CA ALA A 159 2.89 -1.91 -10.72
C ALA A 159 3.10 -2.55 -9.33
N PRO A 160 3.31 -3.88 -9.24
CA PRO A 160 3.50 -4.55 -7.95
C PRO A 160 4.86 -4.16 -7.35
N ILE A 161 4.86 -3.71 -6.08
CA ILE A 161 6.08 -3.38 -5.33
C ILE A 161 6.60 -4.60 -4.53
N SER A 162 5.73 -5.57 -4.25
CA SER A 162 6.10 -6.83 -3.59
C SER A 162 5.66 -8.01 -4.46
N SER A 163 6.60 -8.60 -5.20
CA SER A 163 6.44 -9.95 -5.75
C SER A 163 7.66 -10.78 -5.38
N ALA A 164 7.80 -11.09 -4.09
CA ALA A 164 8.75 -12.08 -3.60
C ALA A 164 8.01 -13.17 -2.84
N SER A 165 7.16 -13.92 -3.56
CA SER A 165 6.56 -15.16 -3.05
C SER A 165 6.65 -16.20 -4.16
N ARG A 166 7.59 -17.15 -4.04
CA ARG A 166 7.49 -18.40 -4.79
C ARG A 166 6.26 -19.12 -4.26
N THR A 167 5.25 -19.28 -5.10
CA THR A 167 4.12 -20.15 -4.82
C THR A 167 4.65 -21.58 -4.72
N VAL A 168 4.69 -22.15 -3.52
CA VAL A 168 4.73 -23.61 -3.35
C VAL A 168 3.29 -24.07 -3.51
N PRO A 169 2.95 -24.88 -4.53
CA PRO A 169 1.58 -25.36 -4.69
C PRO A 169 1.23 -26.28 -3.51
N ALA A 170 0.23 -25.90 -2.72
CA ALA A 170 -0.37 -26.77 -1.73
C ALA A 170 -1.24 -27.81 -2.47
N THR A 171 -0.67 -28.96 -2.81
CA THR A 171 -1.47 -30.14 -3.15
C THR A 171 -2.07 -30.69 -1.86
N CYS A 172 -3.37 -30.44 -1.64
CA CYS A 172 -4.14 -31.19 -0.65
C CYS A 172 -4.38 -32.61 -1.18
N PRO A 173 -4.00 -33.67 -0.45
CA PRO A 173 -4.32 -35.03 -0.86
C PRO A 173 -5.82 -35.28 -0.68
N SER A 174 -6.51 -35.61 -1.78
CA SER A 174 -7.91 -36.03 -1.74
C SER A 174 -8.03 -37.35 -0.97
N SER A 175 -8.67 -37.32 0.19
CA SER A 175 -9.10 -38.51 0.90
C SER A 175 -10.31 -39.13 0.17
N ALA A 176 -10.05 -40.04 -0.76
CA ALA A 176 -11.06 -40.95 -1.32
C ALA A 176 -10.73 -42.37 -0.85
N GLY A 177 -11.20 -42.71 0.35
CA GLY A 177 -11.22 -44.07 0.88
C GLY A 177 -12.66 -44.51 1.09
N SER A 178 -13.20 -45.24 0.12
CA SER A 178 -14.51 -45.89 0.18
C SER A 178 -14.54 -46.96 1.29
N ARG A 179 -15.52 -46.87 2.20
CA ARG A 179 -15.88 -47.95 3.13
C ARG A 179 -16.68 -49.02 2.35
N PRO A 180 -16.36 -50.32 2.45
CA PRO A 180 -17.24 -51.36 1.93
C PRO A 180 -18.43 -51.57 2.88
N ALA A 181 -19.63 -51.63 2.31
CA ALA A 181 -20.85 -52.01 3.01
C ALA A 181 -20.84 -53.52 3.29
N SER A 182 -20.96 -53.89 4.56
CA SER A 182 -21.27 -55.25 4.99
C SER A 182 -22.72 -55.57 4.67
N GLY A 183 -22.96 -56.55 3.80
CA GLY A 183 -24.28 -57.10 3.50
C GLY A 183 -24.23 -58.62 3.45
N THR A 184 -24.83 -59.24 4.45
CA THR A 184 -25.15 -60.66 4.59
C THR A 184 -26.13 -61.14 3.52
N GLY A 185 -25.90 -62.33 2.95
CA GLY A 185 -26.84 -63.03 2.06
C GLY A 185 -26.12 -63.99 1.13
#